data_AF-A0A150FSA1-F1
#
_entry.id   AF-A0A150FSA1-F1
#
_cell.length_a   1.000
_cell.length_b   1.000
_cell.length_c   1.000
_cell.angle_alpha   90.00
_cell.angle_beta   90.00
_cell.angle_gamma   90.00
#
_symmetry.space_group_name_H-M   'P 1'
#
loop_
_entity.id
_entity.type
_entity.pdbx_description
1 polymer ?
#
loop_
_entity_poly.entity_id
_entity_poly.type
_entity_poly.pdbx_seq_one_letter_code
_entity_poly.pdbx_strand_id
1 'polypeptide(L)' 'MNDLIIFQNEEFGKIRMVEIDCKPYAVACDVAKALGYSIPHKAVRG' A
#
# COMPACT_ATOMS: atom_id res chain seq x y z
N MET A 1 16.91 -5.44 -6.56
CA MET A 1 16.80 -5.53 -5.09
C MET A 1 15.57 -4.72 -4.76
N ASN A 2 14.47 -5.34 -4.34
CA ASN A 2 13.24 -4.60 -4.03
C ASN A 2 13.30 -4.23 -2.55
N ASP A 3 13.77 -3.03 -2.26
CA ASP A 3 13.79 -2.53 -0.89
C ASP A 3 12.37 -2.22 -0.45
N LEU A 4 11.95 -2.88 0.63
CA LEU A 4 10.63 -2.68 1.23
C LEU A 4 10.71 -1.45 2.15
N ILE A 5 10.02 -0.39 1.75
CA ILE A 5 9.98 0.90 2.44
C ILE A 5 8.65 0.98 3.21
N ILE A 6 8.69 1.38 4.47
CA ILE A 6 7.49 1.65 5.25
C ILE A 6 7.20 3.15 5.17
N PHE A 7 6.08 3.50 4.55
CA PHE A 7 5.55 4.86 4.51
C PHE A 7 4.57 5.05 5.67
N GLN A 8 4.80 6.07 6.51
CA GLN A 8 3.89 6.44 7.58
C GLN A 8 3.25 7.80 7.29
N ASN A 9 1.93 7.86 7.39
CA ASN A 9 1.15 9.07 7.19
C ASN A 9 0.01 9.09 8.22
N GLU A 10 -0.41 10.28 8.67
CA GLU A 10 -1.46 10.39 9.70
C GLU A 10 -2.84 9.95 9.18
N GLU A 11 -3.13 10.20 7.91
CA GLU A 11 -4.39 9.87 7.26
C GLU A 11 -4.41 8.40 6.79
N PHE A 12 -3.29 7.94 6.23
CA PHE A 12 -3.21 6.59 5.67
C PHE A 12 -2.60 5.53 6.60
N GLY A 13 -2.10 5.93 7.76
CA GLY A 13 -1.40 5.06 8.69
C GLY A 13 -0.07 4.56 8.11
N LYS A 14 0.26 3.29 8.37
CA LYS A 14 1.49 2.65 7.89
C LYS A 14 1.20 1.85 6.62
N ILE A 15 1.67 2.34 5.47
CA ILE A 15 1.58 1.66 4.18
C ILE A 15 2.95 1.07 3.82
N ARG A 16 2.96 -0.17 3.34
CA ARG A 16 4.17 -0.77 2.75
C ARG A 16 4.30 -0.36 1.30
N MET A 17 5.52 0.02 0.93
CA MET A 17 5.92 0.35 -0.43
C MET A 17 7.14 -0.48 -0.83
N VAL A 18 7.32 -0.68 -2.13
CA VAL A 18 8.50 -1.30 -2.73
C VAL A 18 8.97 -0.45 -3.88
N GLU A 19 10.28 -0.33 -4.04
CA GLU A 19 10.86 0.30 -5.22
C GLU A 19 11.12 -0.78 -6.29
N ILE A 20 10.53 -0.61 -7.46
CA ILE A 20 10.72 -1.48 -8.62
C ILE A 20 11.06 -0.58 -9.81
N ASP A 21 12.17 -0.83 -10.48
CA ASP A 21 12.65 -0.03 -11.63
C ASP A 21 12.71 1.49 -11.35
N CYS A 22 13.23 1.87 -10.18
CA CYS A 22 13.30 3.25 -9.68
C CYS A 22 11.92 3.95 -9.56
N LYS A 23 10.84 3.18 -9.45
CA LYS A 23 9.49 3.69 -9.23
C LYS A 23 8.94 3.15 -7.92
N PRO A 24 8.35 4.02 -7.07
CA PRO A 24 7.72 3.58 -5.84
C PRO A 24 6.34 2.95 -6.13
N TYR A 25 6.11 1.76 -5.60
CA TYR A 25 4.83 1.05 -5.67
C TYR A 25 4.29 0.81 -4.26
N ALA A 26 3.01 1.10 -4.04
CA ALA A 26 2.33 0.84 -2.77
C ALA A 26 1.60 -0.50 -2.79
N VAL A 27 1.56 -1.18 -1.64
CA VAL A 27 0.75 -2.38 -1.45
C VAL A 27 -0.73 -1.97 -1.46
N ALA A 28 -1.45 -2.33 -2.53
CA ALA A 28 -2.83 -1.93 -2.74
C ALA A 28 -3.80 -2.34 -1.61
N CYS A 29 -3.54 -3.46 -0.93
CA CYS A 29 -4.33 -3.90 0.23
C CYS A 29 -4.20 -2.94 1.42
N ASP A 30 -3.00 -2.38 1.64
CA ASP A 30 -2.77 -1.42 2.72
C ASP A 30 -3.42 -0.07 2.38
N VAL A 31 -3.38 0.35 1.11
CA VAL A 31 -4.10 1.53 0.61
C VAL A 31 -5.62 1.35 0.76
N ALA A 32 -6.17 0.21 0.36
CA ALA A 32 -7.59 -0.06 0.51
C ALA A 32 -8.05 -0.10 1.98
N LYS A 33 -7.21 -0.59 2.90
CA LYS A 33 -7.50 -0.49 4.35
C LYS A 33 -7.54 0.96 4.81
N ALA A 34 -6.56 1.77 4.42
CA ALA A 34 -6.49 3.18 4.78
C ALA A 34 -7.70 3.97 4.27
N LEU A 35 -8.19 3.65 3.07
CA LEU A 35 -9.39 4.24 2.49
C LEU A 35 -10.72 3.74 3.11
N GLY A 36 -10.67 2.85 4.10
CA GLY A 36 -11.86 2.37 4.82
C GLY A 36 -12.63 1.26 4.11
N TYR A 37 -12.06 0.57 3.12
CA TYR A 37 -12.72 -0.58 2.50
C TYR A 37 -12.94 -1.69 3.54
N SER A 38 -14.19 -2.12 3.71
CA SER A 38 -14.54 -3.21 4.63
C SER A 38 -13.87 -4.53 4.23
N ILE A 39 -13.61 -4.74 2.93
CA ILE A 39 -12.94 -5.94 2.41
C ILE A 39 -11.85 -5.52 1.40
N PRO A 40 -10.66 -5.13 1.89
CA PRO A 40 -9.59 -4.55 1.06
C PRO A 40 -9.14 -5.45 -0.09
N HIS A 41 -9.05 -6.77 0.14
CA HIS A 41 -8.61 -7.72 -0.88
C HIS A 41 -9.61 -7.86 -2.04
N LYS A 42 -10.90 -7.61 -1.82
CA LYS A 42 -11.92 -7.60 -2.88
C LYS A 42 -11.87 -6.32 -3.72
N ALA A 43 -11.43 -5.21 -3.14
CA ALA A 43 -11.24 -3.96 -3.88
C ALA A 43 -10.04 -4.06 -4.84
N VAL A 44 -9.03 -4.85 -4.47
CA VAL A 44 -7.80 -5.03 -5.25
C VAL A 44 -7.92 -6.19 -6.25
N ARG A 45 -8.60 -7.28 -5.90
CA ARG A 45 -8.91 -8.38 -6.82
C ARG A 45 -10.24 -8.09 -7.52
N GLY A 46 -10.17 -7.45 -8.68
CA GLY A 46 -11.24 -7.46 -9.68
C GLY A 46 -11.34 -8.80 -10.40
#